data_AF-A0A8K1DBM0-F1
#
_entry.id   AF-A0A8K1DBM0-F1
#
_cell.length_a   1.000
_cell.length_b   1.000
_cell.length_c   1.000
_cell.angle_alpha   90.00
_cell.angle_beta   90.00
_cell.angle_gamma   90.00
#
_symmetry.space_group_name_H-M   'P 1'
#
loop_
_entity.id
_entity.type
_entity.pdbx_description
1 polymer ?
#
loop_
_entity_poly.entity_id
_entity_poly.type
_entity_poly.pdbx_seq_one_letter_code
_entity_poly.pdbx_strand_id
1 'polypeptide(L)' 'MVRDITLKQKGASFSDAFTEYLADITLEVEAIKLRSLRNDIGGINEHLARIENALWDITNAKLALAEKINRTSNQG' A
#
# COMPACT_ATOMS: atom_id res chain seq x y z
N MET A 1 -6.86 6.71 -15.58
CA MET A 1 -7.77 7.19 -14.52
C MET A 1 -7.04 7.01 -13.21
N VAL A 2 -6.43 8.08 -12.68
CA VAL A 2 -5.73 8.02 -11.38
C VAL A 2 -6.82 7.88 -10.33
N ARG A 3 -6.85 6.75 -9.61
CA ARG A 3 -7.76 6.61 -8.47
C ARG A 3 -7.25 7.56 -7.39
N ASP A 4 -8.05 8.59 -7.09
CA ASP A 4 -7.90 9.39 -5.88
C ASP A 4 -8.04 8.46 -4.68
N ILE A 5 -6.91 7.90 -4.21
CA ILE A 5 -6.86 7.15 -2.97
C ILE A 5 -7.07 8.18 -1.89
N THR A 6 -8.31 8.24 -1.45
CA THR A 6 -8.72 9.14 -0.40
C THR A 6 -8.01 8.66 0.87
N LEU A 7 -6.93 9.34 1.25
CA LEU A 7 -6.42 9.37 2.62
C LEU A 7 -7.53 9.98 3.49
N LYS A 8 -8.62 9.23 3.74
CA LYS A 8 -9.77 9.66 4.55
C LYS A 8 -9.44 9.79 6.03
N GLN A 9 -8.21 9.52 6.43
CA GLN A 9 -7.72 9.84 7.76
C GLN A 9 -6.91 11.14 7.69
N LYS A 10 -7.57 12.27 7.99
CA LYS A 10 -6.90 13.53 8.30
C LYS A 10 -5.80 13.27 9.33
N GLY A 11 -4.54 13.30 8.92
CA GLY A 11 -3.38 13.30 9.83
C GLY A 11 -2.52 12.04 9.86
N ALA A 12 -2.82 10.99 9.09
CA ALA A 12 -1.91 9.84 9.01
C ALA A 12 -0.57 10.25 8.36
N SER A 13 0.53 9.97 9.04
CA SER A 13 1.87 10.19 8.51
C SER A 13 2.20 9.15 7.43
N PHE A 14 3.22 9.41 6.60
CA PHE A 14 3.72 8.40 5.68
C PHE A 14 4.11 7.11 6.40
N SER A 15 4.72 7.22 7.58
CA SER A 15 5.09 6.06 8.40
C SER A 15 3.86 5.24 8.82
N ASP A 16 2.75 5.89 9.18
CA ASP A 16 1.53 5.17 9.57
C ASP A 16 0.98 4.38 8.39
N ALA A 17 0.84 5.04 7.22
CA ALA A 17 0.37 4.38 6.00
C ALA A 17 1.32 3.26 5.55
N PHE A 18 2.64 3.48 5.63
CA PHE A 18 3.64 2.47 5.27
C PHE A 18 3.54 1.24 6.16
N THR A 19 3.42 1.43 7.49
CA THR A 19 3.31 0.32 8.43
C THR A 19 2.01 -0.46 8.25
N GLU A 20 0.89 0.22 7.99
CA GLU A 20 -0.41 -0.42 7.70
C GLU A 20 -0.32 -1.31 6.46
N TYR A 21 0.11 -0.75 5.32
CA TYR A 21 0.21 -1.53 4.08
C TYR A 21 1.27 -2.65 4.14
N LEU A 22 2.33 -2.48 4.92
CA LEU A 22 3.31 -3.54 5.14
C LEU A 22 2.72 -4.70 5.95
N ALA A 23 1.86 -4.42 6.94
CA ALA A 23 1.14 -5.44 7.68
C ALA A 23 0.17 -6.21 6.76
N ASP A 24 -0.57 -5.49 5.89
CA ASP A 24 -1.46 -6.11 4.90
C ASP A 24 -0.70 -7.03 3.94
N ILE A 25 0.42 -6.57 3.37
CA ILE A 25 1.28 -7.39 2.50
C ILE A 25 1.74 -8.65 3.24
N THR A 26 2.11 -8.53 4.51
CA THR A 26 2.55 -9.68 5.32
C THR A 26 1.44 -10.72 5.45
N LEU A 27 0.20 -10.30 5.73
CA LEU A 27 -0.96 -11.20 5.82
C LEU A 27 -1.27 -11.88 4.47
N GLU A 28 -1.20 -11.14 3.38
CA GLU A 28 -1.42 -11.67 2.03
C GLU A 28 -0.36 -12.71 1.64
N VAL A 29 0.91 -12.50 2.01
CA VAL A 29 1.99 -13.48 1.82
C VAL A 29 1.76 -14.77 2.63
N GLU A 30 1.33 -14.65 3.89
CA GLU A 30 0.99 -15.84 4.69
C GLU A 30 -0.22 -16.59 4.10
N ALA A 31 -1.22 -15.87 3.56
CA ALA A 31 -2.34 -16.48 2.87
C ALA A 31 -1.90 -17.26 1.61
N ILE A 32 -0.95 -16.72 0.83
CA ILE A 32 -0.37 -17.42 -0.33
C ILE A 32 0.29 -18.73 0.10
N LYS A 33 1.04 -18.76 1.20
CA LYS A 33 1.67 -20.00 1.70
C LYS A 33 0.63 -21.08 1.98
N LEU A 34 -0.47 -20.72 2.63
CA LEU A 34 -1.59 -21.63 2.93
C LEU A 34 -2.28 -22.15 1.65
N ARG A 35 -2.40 -21.31 0.62
CA ARG A 35 -3.01 -21.64 -0.67
C ARG A 35 -2.11 -22.49 -1.56
N SER A 36 -0.80 -22.25 -1.50
CA SER A 36 0.21 -23.06 -2.20
C SER A 36 0.18 -24.51 -1.74
N LEU A 37 -0.02 -24.77 -0.45
CA LEU A 37 -0.22 -26.13 0.09
C LEU A 37 -1.46 -26.84 -0.49
N ARG A 38 -2.42 -26.06 -1.01
CA ARG A 38 -3.68 -26.56 -1.59
C ARG A 38 -3.69 -26.54 -3.13
N ASN A 39 -2.57 -26.18 -3.77
CA ASN A 39 -2.46 -25.98 -5.24
C ASN A 39 -3.53 -25.02 -5.80
N ASP A 40 -3.99 -24.05 -5.00
CA ASP A 40 -5.03 -23.08 -5.36
C ASP A 40 -4.42 -21.87 -6.10
N ILE A 41 -4.09 -22.06 -7.38
CA ILE A 41 -3.45 -21.03 -8.22
C ILE A 41 -4.35 -19.78 -8.37
N GLY A 42 -5.67 -19.97 -8.45
CA GLY A 42 -6.63 -18.86 -8.53
C GLY A 42 -6.56 -17.96 -7.31
N GLY A 43 -6.63 -18.56 -6.11
CA GLY A 43 -6.48 -17.82 -4.86
C GLY A 43 -5.10 -17.15 -4.71
N ILE A 44 -4.02 -17.80 -5.15
CA ILE A 44 -2.68 -17.19 -5.15
C ILE A 44 -2.65 -15.91 -5.99
N ASN A 45 -3.23 -15.93 -7.20
CA ASN A 45 -3.26 -14.76 -8.08
C ASN A 45 -4.07 -13.60 -7.47
N GLU A 46 -5.17 -13.90 -6.78
CA GLU A 46 -5.95 -12.86 -6.07
C GLU A 46 -5.13 -12.18 -4.97
N HIS A 47 -4.39 -12.95 -4.16
CA HIS A 47 -3.53 -12.42 -3.11
C HIS A 47 -2.35 -11.61 -3.69
N LEU A 48 -1.75 -12.06 -4.80
CA LEU A 48 -0.71 -11.31 -5.51
C LEU A 48 -1.23 -9.94 -6.02
N ALA A 49 -2.44 -9.89 -6.57
CA ALA A 49 -3.05 -8.63 -7.01
C ALA A 49 -3.28 -7.65 -5.84
N ARG A 50 -3.60 -8.15 -4.65
CA ARG A 50 -3.74 -7.30 -3.44
C ARG A 50 -2.41 -6.75 -2.97
N ILE A 51 -1.35 -7.57 -2.99
CA ILE A 51 0.02 -7.12 -2.71
C ILE A 51 0.44 -6.02 -3.68
N GLU A 52 0.16 -6.18 -4.97
CA GLU A 52 0.46 -5.16 -5.98
C GLU A 52 -0.24 -3.83 -5.68
N ASN A 53 -1.53 -3.86 -5.32
CA ASN A 53 -2.26 -2.65 -4.94
C ASN A 53 -1.66 -1.97 -3.70
N ALA A 54 -1.32 -2.72 -2.65
CA ALA A 54 -0.71 -2.15 -1.44
C ALA A 54 0.65 -1.49 -1.74
N LEU A 55 1.45 -2.06 -2.64
CA LEU A 55 2.72 -1.46 -3.10
C LEU A 55 2.49 -0.14 -3.87
N TRP A 56 1.45 -0.07 -4.69
CA TRP A 56 1.05 1.17 -5.34
C TRP A 56 0.63 2.23 -4.33
N ASP A 57 -0.14 1.86 -3.30
CA ASP A 57 -0.60 2.78 -2.27
C ASP A 57 0.57 3.34 -1.43
N ILE A 58 1.56 2.51 -1.10
CA ILE A 58 2.81 2.96 -0.47
C ILE A 58 3.54 3.98 -1.35
N THR A 59 3.65 3.72 -2.65
CA THR A 59 4.31 4.63 -3.61
C THR A 59 3.58 5.96 -3.67
N ASN A 60 2.25 5.94 -3.71
CA ASN A 60 1.43 7.15 -3.71
C ASN A 60 1.57 7.95 -2.42
N ALA A 61 1.60 7.28 -1.26
CA ALA A 61 1.82 7.93 0.03
C ALA A 61 3.21 8.61 0.09
N LYS A 62 4.24 7.98 -0.47
CA LYS A 62 5.59 8.55 -0.58
C LYS A 62 5.61 9.79 -1.48
N LEU A 63 4.94 9.75 -2.64
CA LEU A 63 4.82 10.90 -3.54
C LEU A 63 4.10 12.08 -2.87
N ALA A 64 3.01 11.81 -2.16
CA ALA A 64 2.28 12.84 -1.41
C ALA A 64 3.16 13.49 -0.32
N LEU A 65 4.01 12.72 0.36
CA LEU A 65 4.98 13.26 1.31
C LEU A 65 6.00 14.18 0.61
N ALA A 66 6.56 13.76 -0.52
CA ALA A 66 7.52 14.56 -1.29
C ALA A 66 6.91 15.89 -1.77
N GLU A 67 5.67 15.86 -2.27
CA GLU A 67 4.93 17.07 -2.65
C GLU A 67 4.71 18.02 -1.46
N LYS A 68 4.35 17.47 -0.30
CA LYS A 68 4.17 18.26 0.92
C LYS A 68 5.48 18.96 1.33
N ILE A 69 6.60 18.23 1.33
CA ILE A 69 7.92 18.78 1.65
C ILE A 69 8.27 19.90 0.68
N ASN A 70 8.12 19.69 -0.64
CA ASN A 70 8.43 20.70 -1.65
C ASN A 70 7.58 21.97 -1.49
N ARG A 71 6.30 21.85 -1.13
CA ARG A 71 5.43 23.00 -0.86
C ARG A 71 5.86 23.78 0.39
N THR A 72 6.30 23.09 1.44
CA THR A 72 6.81 23.73 2.65
C THR A 72 8.13 24.45 2.40
N SER A 73 9.02 23.89 1.57
CA SER A 73 10.31 24.51 1.22
C SER A 73 10.20 25.76 0.35
N ASN A 74 9.16 25.90 -0.47
CA ASN A 74 8.94 27.07 -1.34
C ASN A 74 8.18 28.23 -0.66
N GLN A 75 7.78 28.07 0.61
CA GLN A 75 7.05 29.10 1.38
C GLN A 75 7.90 29.75 2.50
N GLY A 76 9.17 29.38 2.61
CA GLY A 76 10.16 30.04 3.48
C GLY A 76 11.16 30.85 2.67
#